data_AF-A0A2M9XDC9-F1
#
_entry.id   AF-A0A2M9XDC9-F1
#
_cell.length_a   1.000
_cell.length_b   1.000
_cell.length_c   1.000
_cell.angle_alpha   90.00
_cell.angle_beta   90.00
_cell.angle_gamma   90.00
#
_symmetry.space_group_name_H-M   'P 1'
#
loop_
_entity.id
_entity.type
_entity.pdbx_description
1 polymer ?
#
loop_
_entity_poly.entity_id
_entity_poly.type
_entity_poly.pdbx_seq_one_letter_code
_entity_poly.pdbx_strand_id
1 'polypeptide(L)'
;MNLQKIKEIWNRFLSHLDTFYTWVFELATRAADSKESKRILFLTYSWIIVLLFLTGFILAGKNPLKLLVPFTLYDLPNLDPRKEIVIYGSDGEGEVFPVKRKVLLTGEDFRHDVLTLIGEAGESSYFDPTVPNASAQYRNLKKLPNLQDSVISIWKRGDVLILDLRKSTLENLLSDMKFRIDYTYASQMTEEQKSAEIERKKLGLLSSAFLATERTLFENYPDLNRIEYKLGGEVGDLLGLSYLLSSAHTRQP
;
A
#
# COMPACT_ATOMS: atom_id res chain seq x y z
N MET A 1 46.61 27.19 44.60
CA MET A 1 45.26 26.60 44.69
C MET A 1 45.00 26.25 46.15
N ASN A 2 44.03 26.90 46.80
CA ASN A 2 43.99 27.03 48.26
C ASN A 2 43.26 25.84 48.91
N LEU A 3 44.00 24.87 49.47
CA LEU A 3 43.51 23.67 50.16
C LEU A 3 42.47 23.98 51.26
N GLN A 4 42.55 25.17 51.87
CA GLN A 4 41.59 25.63 52.86
C GLN A 4 40.18 25.83 52.29
N LYS A 5 40.04 26.32 51.04
CA LYS A 5 38.72 26.50 50.39
C LYS A 5 38.06 25.16 50.06
N ILE A 6 38.84 24.16 49.69
CA ILE A 6 38.33 22.81 49.40
C ILE A 6 37.82 22.14 50.68
N LYS A 7 38.57 22.29 51.78
CA LYS A 7 38.17 21.77 53.10
C LYS A 7 36.89 22.43 53.62
N GLU A 8 36.71 23.73 53.38
CA GLU A 8 35.50 24.45 53.77
C GLU A 8 34.26 23.99 52.99
N ILE A 9 34.38 23.79 51.67
CA ILE A 9 33.30 23.26 50.83
C ILE A 9 32.93 21.84 51.26
N TRP A 10 33.94 20.99 51.52
CA TRP A 10 33.71 19.62 51.97
C TRP A 10 33.02 19.57 53.33
N ASN A 11 33.43 20.43 54.28
CA ASN A 11 32.79 20.52 55.58
C ASN A 11 31.34 21.03 55.49
N ARG A 12 31.03 21.97 54.58
CA ARG A 12 29.65 22.40 54.33
C ARG A 12 28.81 21.29 53.70
N PHE A 13 29.40 20.48 52.81
CA PHE A 13 28.72 19.35 52.20
C PHE A 13 28.42 18.26 53.23
N LEU A 14 29.40 17.91 54.07
CA LEU A 14 29.22 16.97 55.17
C LEU A 14 28.17 17.46 56.18
N SER A 15 28.16 18.76 56.51
CA SER A 15 27.13 19.29 57.42
C SER A 15 25.72 19.26 56.81
N HIS A 16 25.60 19.43 55.49
CA HIS A 16 24.32 19.24 54.79
C HIS A 16 23.88 17.78 54.82
N LEU A 17 24.82 16.83 54.65
CA LEU A 17 24.53 15.40 54.76
C LEU A 17 24.10 15.00 56.17
N ASP A 18 24.78 15.51 57.21
CA ASP A 18 24.39 15.26 58.59
C ASP A 18 23.01 15.85 58.89
N THR A 19 22.73 17.08 58.45
CA THR A 19 21.41 17.70 58.60
C THR A 19 20.32 16.89 57.89
N PHE A 20 20.61 16.40 56.68
CA PHE A 20 19.70 15.55 55.92
C PHE A 20 19.48 14.19 56.61
N TYR A 21 20.54 13.55 57.08
CA TYR A 21 20.46 12.28 57.80
C TYR A 21 19.65 12.42 59.09
N THR A 22 19.90 13.50 59.85
CA THR A 22 19.17 13.78 61.09
C THR A 22 17.69 14.03 60.80
N TRP A 23 17.37 14.76 59.74
CA TRP A 23 16.00 14.95 59.27
C TRP A 23 15.31 13.64 58.88
N VAL A 24 15.99 12.77 58.12
CA VAL A 24 15.47 11.43 57.76
C VAL A 24 15.27 10.55 59.00
N PHE A 25 16.21 10.59 59.94
CA PHE A 25 16.16 9.82 61.18
C PHE A 25 15.04 10.28 62.11
N GLU A 26 14.84 11.59 62.26
CA GLU A 26 13.69 12.15 62.98
C GLU A 26 12.36 11.80 62.30
N LEU A 27 12.32 11.78 60.96
CA LEU A 27 11.14 11.32 60.21
C LEU A 27 10.82 9.85 60.50
N ALA A 28 11.85 9.00 60.58
CA ALA A 28 11.73 7.56 60.76
C ALA A 28 11.44 7.13 62.20
N THR A 29 11.86 7.92 63.20
CA THR A 29 11.69 7.62 64.63
C THR A 29 10.46 8.28 65.27
N ARG A 30 9.70 9.06 64.51
CA ARG A 30 8.46 9.71 64.98
C ARG A 30 7.33 8.72 65.26
N ALA A 31 6.52 9.04 66.27
CA ALA A 31 5.36 8.24 66.65
C ALA A 31 4.38 8.05 65.45
N ALA A 32 3.99 6.79 65.24
CA ALA A 32 3.22 6.33 64.08
C ALA A 32 1.83 7.00 63.92
N ASP A 33 1.30 7.64 64.97
CA ASP A 33 -0.06 8.19 64.97
C ASP A 33 -0.13 9.70 64.66
N SER A 34 1.01 10.32 64.36
CA SER A 34 1.05 11.73 63.95
C SER A 34 0.49 11.95 62.54
N LYS A 35 -0.16 13.10 62.31
CA LYS A 35 -0.75 13.47 61.01
C LYS A 35 0.30 13.47 59.88
N GLU A 36 1.54 13.85 60.19
CA GLU A 36 2.64 13.85 59.24
C GLU A 36 3.12 12.43 58.90
N SER A 37 3.20 11.53 59.87
CA SER A 37 3.54 10.11 59.64
C SER A 37 2.53 9.43 58.71
N LYS A 38 1.23 9.66 58.92
CA LYS A 38 0.16 9.16 58.02
C LYS A 38 0.28 9.71 56.61
N ARG A 39 0.64 10.99 56.45
CA ARG A 39 0.88 11.62 55.14
C ARG A 39 2.09 11.00 54.43
N ILE A 40 3.19 10.77 55.15
CA ILE A 40 4.39 10.14 54.61
C ILE A 40 4.09 8.71 54.17
N LEU A 41 3.44 7.90 55.03
CA LEU A 41 3.00 6.55 54.68
C LEU A 41 2.13 6.53 53.42
N PHE A 42 1.14 7.42 53.33
CA PHE A 42 0.30 7.55 52.14
C PHE A 42 1.12 7.88 50.88
N LEU A 43 2.07 8.81 51.00
CA LEU A 43 2.94 9.20 49.88
C LEU A 43 3.83 8.03 49.45
N THR A 44 4.42 7.30 50.40
CA THR A 44 5.27 6.14 50.15
C THR A 44 4.48 5.02 49.46
N TYR A 45 3.30 4.66 49.96
CA TYR A 45 2.46 3.64 49.33
C TYR A 45 1.95 4.09 47.95
N SER A 46 1.62 5.36 47.77
CA SER A 46 1.24 5.91 46.46
C SER A 46 2.38 5.77 45.45
N TRP A 47 3.60 6.10 45.85
CA TRP A 47 4.79 5.93 45.01
C TRP A 47 5.08 4.46 44.70
N ILE A 48 4.93 3.56 45.68
CA ILE A 48 5.09 2.11 45.45
C ILE A 48 4.08 1.63 44.40
N ILE A 49 2.81 2.05 44.48
CA ILE A 49 1.78 1.69 43.50
C ILE A 49 2.14 2.21 42.10
N VAL A 50 2.60 3.45 41.98
CA VAL A 50 3.03 4.02 40.70
C VAL A 50 4.22 3.25 40.12
N LEU A 51 5.21 2.89 40.95
CA LEU A 51 6.36 2.11 40.53
C LEU A 51 5.97 0.68 40.11
N LEU A 52 5.08 0.02 40.85
CA LEU A 52 4.56 -1.30 40.49
C LEU A 52 3.75 -1.26 39.19
N PHE A 53 2.96 -0.21 38.98
CA PHE A 53 2.24 0.01 37.73
C PHE A 53 3.22 0.15 36.56
N LEU A 54 4.21 1.05 36.65
CA LEU A 54 5.18 1.26 35.57
C LEU A 54 6.02 0.02 35.28
N THR A 55 6.51 -0.66 36.32
CA THR A 55 7.29 -1.90 36.16
C THR A 55 6.48 -3.02 35.54
N GLY A 56 5.21 -3.22 35.95
CA GLY A 56 4.31 -4.18 35.32
C GLY A 56 4.12 -3.94 33.82
N PHE A 57 3.99 -2.69 33.40
CA PHE A 57 3.87 -2.32 31.98
C PHE A 57 5.17 -2.53 31.19
N ILE A 58 6.32 -2.20 31.78
CA ILE A 58 7.64 -2.46 31.18
C ILE A 58 7.85 -3.97 30.98
N LEU A 59 7.55 -4.80 31.99
CA LEU A 59 7.64 -6.26 31.87
C LEU A 59 6.67 -6.83 30.81
N ALA A 60 5.49 -6.24 30.68
CA ALA A 60 4.50 -6.64 29.67
C ALA A 60 4.84 -6.14 28.25
N GLY A 61 5.91 -5.36 28.07
CA GLY A 61 6.28 -4.78 26.77
C GLY A 61 5.26 -3.78 26.23
N LYS A 62 4.42 -3.20 27.09
CA LYS A 62 3.33 -2.28 26.71
C LYS A 62 3.56 -0.89 27.27
N ASN A 63 3.20 0.14 26.52
CA ASN A 63 3.29 1.53 26.99
C ASN A 63 2.18 1.82 28.03
N PRO A 64 2.52 2.21 29.28
CA PRO A 64 1.54 2.50 30.33
C PRO A 64 0.62 3.68 29.98
N LEU A 65 1.07 4.59 29.13
CA LEU A 65 0.30 5.75 28.68
C LEU A 65 -0.79 5.39 27.66
N LYS A 66 -0.75 4.18 27.06
CA LYS A 66 -1.78 3.70 26.12
C LYS A 66 -3.15 3.60 26.81
N LEU A 67 -3.20 3.27 28.12
CA LEU A 67 -4.45 3.25 28.90
C LEU A 67 -5.14 4.62 29.04
N LEU A 68 -4.38 5.72 28.97
CA LEU A 68 -4.91 7.08 29.17
C LEU A 68 -5.55 7.64 27.91
N VAL A 69 -5.30 7.02 26.75
CA VAL A 69 -5.92 7.40 25.49
C VAL A 69 -7.14 6.52 25.26
N PRO A 70 -8.37 7.04 25.41
CA PRO A 70 -9.58 6.27 25.14
C PRO A 70 -9.54 5.72 23.71
N PHE A 71 -10.07 4.50 23.51
CA PHE A 71 -10.12 3.76 22.24
C PHE A 71 -8.81 3.14 21.72
N THR A 72 -7.70 3.17 22.48
CA THR A 72 -6.45 2.48 22.07
C THR A 72 -6.24 1.11 22.71
N LEU A 73 -7.08 0.73 23.68
CA LEU A 73 -7.03 -0.57 24.35
C LEU A 73 -7.58 -1.71 23.48
N TYR A 74 -8.52 -1.36 22.61
CA TYR A 74 -9.05 -2.26 21.60
C TYR A 74 -8.48 -1.78 20.27
N ASP A 75 -7.47 -2.49 19.77
CA ASP A 75 -7.19 -2.41 18.34
C ASP A 75 -8.45 -2.96 17.67
N LEU A 76 -9.36 -2.07 17.24
CA LEU A 76 -10.45 -2.46 16.35
C LEU A 76 -9.79 -3.26 15.24
N PRO A 77 -10.25 -4.50 14.96
CA PRO A 77 -9.61 -5.28 13.93
C PRO A 77 -9.76 -4.48 12.64
N ASN A 78 -8.64 -3.92 12.15
CA ASN A 78 -8.58 -3.25 10.87
C ASN A 78 -8.61 -4.36 9.82
N LEU A 79 -9.78 -4.99 9.68
CA LEU A 79 -10.05 -6.00 8.69
C LEU A 79 -10.00 -5.28 7.36
N ASP A 80 -8.89 -5.48 6.66
CA ASP A 80 -8.77 -5.06 5.27
C ASP A 80 -9.85 -5.79 4.47
N PRO A 81 -10.88 -5.09 3.96
CA PRO A 81 -11.98 -5.73 3.24
C PRO A 81 -11.56 -6.23 1.85
N ARG A 82 -10.34 -5.89 1.41
CA ARG A 82 -9.80 -6.31 0.12
C ARG A 82 -9.45 -7.79 0.12
N LYS A 83 -9.80 -8.47 -0.96
CA LYS A 83 -9.51 -9.88 -1.19
C LYS A 83 -8.22 -10.00 -2.00
N GLU A 84 -7.40 -10.99 -1.69
CA GLU A 84 -6.24 -11.32 -2.51
C GLU A 84 -6.73 -12.04 -3.77
N ILE A 85 -6.43 -11.46 -4.93
CA ILE A 85 -6.80 -11.95 -6.25
C ILE A 85 -5.59 -11.97 -7.18
N VAL A 86 -5.68 -12.71 -8.27
CA VAL A 86 -4.63 -12.75 -9.30
C VAL A 86 -4.98 -11.76 -10.40
N ILE A 87 -4.07 -10.82 -10.66
CA ILE A 87 -4.14 -9.84 -11.75
C ILE A 87 -2.92 -10.06 -12.62
N TYR A 88 -3.08 -9.95 -13.93
CA TYR A 88 -1.97 -10.09 -14.87
C TYR A 88 -1.35 -8.72 -15.15
N GLY A 89 -0.04 -8.60 -14.95
CA GLY A 89 0.75 -7.46 -15.40
C GLY A 89 1.55 -7.81 -16.64
N SER A 90 2.02 -6.81 -17.39
CA SER A 90 2.85 -7.03 -18.59
C SER A 90 4.17 -6.26 -18.55
N ASP A 91 5.17 -6.79 -19.26
CA ASP A 91 6.41 -6.08 -19.59
C ASP A 91 6.23 -5.03 -20.70
N GLY A 92 5.02 -4.94 -21.28
CA GLY A 92 4.66 -4.04 -22.37
C GLY A 92 5.20 -4.46 -23.75
N GLU A 93 5.74 -5.66 -23.87
CA GLU A 93 6.23 -6.26 -25.12
C GLU A 93 5.46 -7.52 -25.51
N GLY A 94 4.35 -7.79 -24.82
CA GLY A 94 3.38 -8.85 -25.14
C GLY A 94 3.34 -9.99 -24.13
N GLU A 95 4.31 -10.10 -23.22
CA GLU A 95 4.31 -11.10 -22.17
C GLU A 95 3.49 -10.63 -20.97
N VAL A 96 2.75 -11.56 -20.36
CA VAL A 96 1.89 -11.30 -19.19
C VAL A 96 2.21 -12.26 -18.05
N PHE A 97 2.25 -11.73 -16.83
CA PHE A 97 2.64 -12.48 -15.63
C PHE A 97 1.58 -12.34 -14.55
N PRO A 98 1.23 -13.43 -13.85
CA PRO A 98 0.29 -13.38 -12.74
C PRO A 98 0.93 -12.70 -11.53
N VAL A 99 0.18 -11.78 -10.93
CA VAL A 99 0.54 -10.99 -9.76
C VAL A 99 -0.58 -11.08 -8.75
N LYS A 100 -0.28 -11.47 -7.52
CA LYS A 100 -1.26 -11.46 -6.43
C LYS A 100 -1.38 -10.04 -5.89
N ARG A 101 -2.59 -9.50 -5.85
CA ARG A 101 -2.89 -8.17 -5.31
C ARG A 101 -4.12 -8.20 -4.44
N LYS A 102 -4.18 -7.27 -3.48
CA LYS A 102 -5.36 -7.04 -2.67
C LYS A 102 -6.27 -6.02 -3.34
N VAL A 103 -7.44 -6.46 -3.80
CA VAL A 103 -8.43 -5.61 -4.49
C VAL A 103 -9.74 -5.61 -3.73
N LEU A 104 -10.40 -4.45 -3.72
CA LEU A 104 -11.73 -4.31 -3.14
C LEU A 104 -12.78 -4.78 -4.14
N LEU A 105 -13.24 -6.02 -4.00
CA LEU A 105 -14.37 -6.55 -4.77
C LEU A 105 -15.57 -6.71 -3.84
N THR A 106 -16.68 -6.04 -4.18
CA THR A 106 -17.88 -6.03 -3.33
C THR A 106 -18.67 -7.32 -3.48
N GLY A 107 -18.67 -7.92 -4.68
CA GLY A 107 -19.45 -9.11 -5.00
C GLY A 107 -20.94 -8.84 -5.20
N GLU A 108 -21.39 -7.60 -5.02
CA GLU A 108 -22.81 -7.20 -5.16
C GLU A 108 -23.16 -6.86 -6.60
N ASP A 109 -22.26 -6.19 -7.32
CA ASP A 109 -22.45 -5.80 -8.71
C ASP A 109 -21.30 -6.32 -9.58
N PHE A 110 -21.64 -7.28 -10.44
CA PHE A 110 -20.72 -7.85 -11.42
C PHE A 110 -20.07 -6.79 -12.32
N ARG A 111 -20.83 -5.76 -12.72
CA ARG A 111 -20.30 -4.72 -13.63
C ARG A 111 -19.26 -3.87 -12.90
N HIS A 112 -19.54 -3.52 -11.66
CA HIS A 112 -18.60 -2.79 -10.81
C HIS A 112 -17.32 -3.59 -10.60
N ASP A 113 -17.43 -4.87 -10.22
CA ASP A 113 -16.26 -5.72 -9.97
C ASP A 113 -15.43 -5.95 -11.26
N VAL A 114 -16.07 -6.17 -12.43
CA VAL A 114 -15.37 -6.23 -13.72
C VAL A 114 -14.64 -4.92 -14.03
N LEU A 115 -15.32 -3.77 -13.84
CA LEU A 115 -14.72 -2.46 -14.10
C LEU A 115 -13.51 -2.20 -13.19
N THR A 116 -13.61 -2.59 -11.92
CA THR A 116 -12.49 -2.52 -10.96
C THR A 116 -11.32 -3.39 -11.40
N LEU A 117 -11.56 -4.64 -11.84
CA LEU A 117 -10.50 -5.52 -12.34
C LEU A 117 -9.81 -4.96 -13.59
N ILE A 118 -10.57 -4.35 -14.50
CA ILE A 118 -10.02 -3.68 -15.69
C ILE A 118 -9.09 -2.53 -15.28
N GLY A 119 -9.48 -1.72 -14.28
CA GLY A 119 -8.64 -0.64 -13.75
C GLY A 119 -7.36 -1.16 -13.09
N GLU A 120 -7.49 -2.18 -12.25
CA GLU A 120 -6.37 -2.78 -11.53
C GLU A 120 -5.32 -3.43 -12.43
N ALA A 121 -5.73 -3.99 -13.59
CA ALA A 121 -4.81 -4.47 -14.62
C ALA A 121 -3.94 -3.35 -15.23
N GLY A 122 -4.45 -2.12 -15.25
CA GLY A 122 -3.70 -0.92 -15.67
C GLY A 122 -2.72 -0.40 -14.61
N GLU A 123 -2.95 -0.72 -13.33
CA GLU A 123 -2.18 -0.16 -12.24
C GLU A 123 -0.77 -0.72 -12.13
N SER A 124 0.18 0.15 -11.77
CA SER A 124 1.60 -0.20 -11.75
C SER A 124 1.96 -1.15 -10.60
N SER A 125 2.65 -2.25 -10.90
CA SER A 125 3.14 -3.19 -9.88
C SER A 125 4.33 -2.67 -9.07
N TYR A 126 4.96 -1.58 -9.50
CA TYR A 126 6.22 -1.09 -8.92
C TYR A 126 6.08 -0.62 -7.46
N PHE A 127 4.92 -0.06 -7.08
CA PHE A 127 4.68 0.47 -5.75
C PHE A 127 3.91 -0.47 -4.82
N ASP A 128 3.60 -1.68 -5.29
CA ASP A 128 2.82 -2.63 -4.52
C ASP A 128 3.75 -3.53 -3.67
N PRO A 129 3.73 -3.38 -2.33
CA PRO A 129 4.59 -4.18 -1.45
C PRO A 129 4.21 -5.67 -1.43
N THR A 130 3.04 -6.04 -1.98
CA THR A 130 2.59 -7.43 -2.09
C THR A 130 3.24 -8.17 -3.26
N VAL A 131 3.85 -7.44 -4.21
CA VAL A 131 4.51 -8.04 -5.37
C VAL A 131 5.94 -8.45 -4.99
N PRO A 132 6.32 -9.72 -5.19
CA PRO A 132 7.66 -10.17 -4.83
C PRO A 132 8.71 -9.53 -5.75
N ASN A 133 9.45 -8.53 -5.26
CA ASN A 133 10.57 -7.89 -5.98
C ASN A 133 11.82 -8.80 -6.17
N ALA A 134 11.70 -10.08 -5.81
CA ALA A 134 12.79 -11.04 -5.82
C ALA A 134 13.14 -11.56 -7.23
N SER A 135 12.16 -11.74 -8.12
CA SER A 135 12.39 -12.25 -9.48
C SER A 135 12.41 -11.13 -10.52
N ALA A 136 13.35 -11.22 -11.48
CA ALA A 136 13.54 -10.24 -12.55
C ALA A 136 12.26 -9.96 -13.36
N GLN A 137 11.39 -10.96 -13.52
CA GLN A 137 10.10 -10.84 -14.22
C GLN A 137 9.21 -9.73 -13.64
N TYR A 138 9.18 -9.55 -12.32
CA TYR A 138 8.31 -8.55 -11.68
C TYR A 138 8.91 -7.14 -11.69
N ARG A 139 10.24 -7.03 -11.82
CA ARG A 139 10.93 -5.73 -11.92
C ARG A 139 10.72 -5.05 -13.26
N ASN A 140 10.48 -5.84 -14.31
CA ASN A 140 10.31 -5.35 -15.68
C ASN A 140 8.85 -5.04 -16.02
N LEU A 141 7.90 -5.25 -15.08
CA LEU A 141 6.50 -4.92 -15.31
C LEU A 141 6.33 -3.41 -15.52
N LYS A 142 5.73 -3.03 -16.65
CA LYS A 142 5.45 -1.64 -16.98
C LYS A 142 4.08 -1.24 -16.42
N LYS A 143 3.89 0.06 -16.20
CA LYS A 143 2.55 0.62 -15.99
C LYS A 143 1.80 0.55 -17.31
N LEU A 144 0.64 -0.10 -17.30
CA LEU A 144 -0.19 -0.25 -18.49
C LEU A 144 -1.18 0.91 -18.60
N PRO A 145 -1.63 1.24 -19.82
CA PRO A 145 -2.70 2.21 -20.01
C PRO A 145 -3.99 1.73 -19.32
N ASN A 146 -4.62 2.61 -18.55
CA ASN A 146 -5.86 2.27 -17.86
C ASN A 146 -7.04 2.22 -18.86
N LEU A 147 -7.60 1.04 -19.07
CA LEU A 147 -8.74 0.84 -19.97
C LEU A 147 -10.08 1.18 -19.31
N GLN A 148 -10.14 1.32 -17.99
CA GLN A 148 -11.37 1.53 -17.23
C GLN A 148 -12.16 2.74 -17.74
N ASP A 149 -11.48 3.86 -17.99
CA ASP A 149 -12.10 5.11 -18.46
C ASP A 149 -12.66 5.02 -19.88
N SER A 150 -12.22 3.99 -20.64
CA SER A 150 -12.74 3.74 -21.98
C SER A 150 -14.02 2.90 -21.96
N VAL A 151 -14.34 2.19 -20.88
CA VAL A 151 -15.51 1.30 -20.80
C VAL A 151 -16.81 2.12 -20.75
N ILE A 152 -17.65 1.97 -21.77
CA ILE A 152 -18.99 2.55 -21.85
C ILE A 152 -19.98 1.65 -21.11
N SER A 153 -19.93 0.35 -21.37
CA SER A 153 -20.89 -0.61 -20.84
C SER A 153 -20.35 -2.02 -20.81
N ILE A 154 -20.88 -2.79 -19.85
CA ILE A 154 -20.49 -4.16 -19.56
C ILE A 154 -21.76 -5.01 -19.59
N TRP A 155 -21.78 -6.04 -20.45
CA TRP A 155 -22.87 -7.02 -20.48
C TRP A 155 -22.33 -8.42 -20.28
N LYS A 156 -23.00 -9.21 -19.43
CA LYS A 156 -22.76 -10.63 -19.28
C LYS A 156 -23.93 -11.41 -19.88
N ARG A 157 -23.66 -12.31 -20.82
CA ARG A 157 -24.65 -13.20 -21.43
C ARG A 157 -24.15 -14.63 -21.33
N GLY A 158 -24.58 -15.35 -20.29
CA GLY A 158 -24.06 -16.69 -20.01
C GLY A 158 -22.56 -16.66 -19.74
N ASP A 159 -21.79 -17.35 -20.56
CA ASP A 159 -20.32 -17.45 -20.51
C ASP A 159 -19.60 -16.40 -21.36
N VAL A 160 -20.33 -15.46 -21.96
CA VAL A 160 -19.80 -14.37 -22.78
C VAL A 160 -19.86 -13.04 -22.02
N LEU A 161 -18.72 -12.34 -21.97
CA LEU A 161 -18.62 -10.97 -21.50
C LEU A 161 -18.45 -10.02 -22.69
N ILE A 162 -19.33 -9.05 -22.83
CA ILE A 162 -19.25 -8.01 -23.87
C ILE A 162 -18.83 -6.71 -23.22
N LEU A 163 -17.70 -6.16 -23.67
CA LEU A 163 -17.15 -4.88 -23.23
C LEU A 163 -17.28 -3.86 -24.36
N ASP A 164 -18.10 -2.83 -24.18
CA ASP A 164 -18.17 -1.70 -25.10
C ASP A 164 -17.22 -0.60 -24.66
N LEU A 165 -16.38 -0.14 -25.58
CA LEU A 165 -15.33 0.82 -25.32
C LEU A 165 -15.51 2.06 -26.19
N ARG A 166 -15.15 3.22 -25.65
CA ARG A 166 -15.13 4.47 -26.38
C ARG A 166 -13.84 4.57 -27.18
N LYS A 167 -13.97 4.47 -28.50
CA LYS A 167 -12.84 4.63 -29.45
C LYS A 167 -12.05 5.92 -29.22
N SER A 168 -12.73 7.06 -29.05
CA SER A 168 -12.04 8.33 -28.84
C SER A 168 -11.25 8.39 -27.52
N THR A 169 -11.70 7.72 -26.46
CA THR A 169 -10.93 7.63 -25.21
C THR A 169 -9.65 6.82 -25.44
N LEU A 170 -9.71 5.71 -26.18
CA LEU A 170 -8.53 4.90 -26.48
C LEU A 170 -7.51 5.66 -27.35
N GLU A 171 -7.98 6.42 -28.35
CA GLU A 171 -7.14 7.27 -29.20
C GLU A 171 -6.48 8.42 -28.40
N ASN A 172 -7.23 9.04 -27.49
CA ASN A 172 -6.69 10.05 -26.58
C ASN A 172 -5.63 9.47 -25.64
N LEU A 173 -5.88 8.25 -25.12
CA LEU A 173 -4.93 7.55 -24.26
C LEU A 173 -3.60 7.30 -25.00
N LEU A 174 -3.66 6.86 -26.26
CA LEU A 174 -2.47 6.74 -27.12
C LEU A 174 -1.72 8.08 -27.26
N SER A 175 -2.45 9.18 -27.43
CA SER A 175 -1.87 10.52 -27.58
C SER A 175 -1.15 10.98 -26.31
N ASP A 176 -1.77 10.79 -25.15
CA ASP A 176 -1.28 11.23 -23.84
C ASP A 176 -0.06 10.45 -23.35
N MET A 177 0.14 9.23 -23.84
CA MET A 177 1.31 8.43 -23.50
C MET A 177 2.60 9.12 -23.92
N LYS A 178 3.52 9.29 -22.96
CA LYS A 178 4.85 9.86 -23.21
C LYS A 178 5.88 8.74 -23.28
N PHE A 179 6.38 8.47 -24.47
CA PHE A 179 7.52 7.57 -24.67
C PHE A 179 8.78 8.39 -24.95
N ARG A 180 9.87 8.00 -24.28
CA ARG A 180 11.21 8.49 -24.58
C ARG A 180 11.96 7.38 -25.30
N ILE A 181 12.60 7.71 -26.42
CA ILE A 181 13.55 6.84 -27.10
C ILE A 181 14.95 7.23 -26.60
N ASP A 182 15.79 6.24 -26.33
CA ASP A 182 17.18 6.48 -25.95
C ASP A 182 17.92 7.29 -27.01
N TYR A 183 18.66 8.30 -26.56
CA TYR A 183 19.29 9.29 -27.42
C TYR A 183 20.30 8.68 -28.41
N THR A 184 20.99 7.62 -28.01
CA THR A 184 21.95 6.87 -28.83
C THR A 184 21.30 6.08 -29.96
N TYR A 185 20.06 5.65 -29.77
CA TYR A 185 19.26 4.96 -30.78
C TYR A 185 18.54 5.98 -31.67
N ALA A 186 18.02 7.05 -31.06
CA ALA A 186 17.35 8.14 -31.76
C ALA A 186 18.30 8.91 -32.70
N SER A 187 19.60 9.02 -32.39
CA SER A 187 20.55 9.71 -33.27
C SER A 187 20.77 9.04 -34.64
N GLN A 188 20.32 7.79 -34.79
CA GLN A 188 20.44 7.00 -36.02
C GLN A 188 19.16 7.03 -36.88
N MET A 189 18.08 7.68 -36.41
CA MET A 189 16.76 7.67 -37.05
C MET A 189 16.35 9.06 -37.51
N THR A 190 15.58 9.14 -38.61
CA THR A 190 14.90 10.39 -39.00
C THR A 190 13.75 10.70 -38.03
N GLU A 191 13.24 11.93 -38.03
CA GLU A 191 12.11 12.30 -37.16
C GLU A 191 10.84 11.50 -37.48
N GLU A 192 10.59 11.17 -38.75
CA GLU A 192 9.48 10.32 -39.18
C GLU A 192 9.62 8.89 -38.62
N GLN A 193 10.84 8.34 -38.68
CA GLN A 193 11.14 7.01 -38.14
C GLN A 193 10.99 6.98 -36.61
N LYS A 194 11.41 8.05 -35.92
CA LYS A 194 11.21 8.19 -34.46
C LYS A 194 9.72 8.23 -34.12
N SER A 195 8.94 9.02 -34.85
CA SER A 195 7.50 9.15 -34.62
C SER A 195 6.79 7.79 -34.81
N ALA A 196 7.11 7.09 -35.91
CA ALA A 196 6.55 5.77 -36.18
C ALA A 196 6.94 4.73 -35.11
N GLU A 197 8.18 4.77 -34.62
CA GLU A 197 8.64 3.86 -33.55
C GLU A 197 7.96 4.16 -32.20
N ILE A 198 7.76 5.44 -31.88
CA ILE A 198 6.99 5.85 -30.68
C ILE A 198 5.55 5.33 -30.77
N GLU A 199 4.91 5.51 -31.92
CA GLU A 199 3.54 5.04 -32.16
C GLU A 199 3.44 3.53 -32.05
N ARG A 200 4.38 2.79 -32.65
CA ARG A 200 4.47 1.33 -32.53
C ARG A 200 4.57 0.88 -31.08
N LYS A 201 5.41 1.52 -30.26
CA LYS A 201 5.55 1.19 -28.83
C LYS A 201 4.30 1.52 -28.02
N LYS A 202 3.63 2.63 -28.31
CA LYS A 202 2.34 2.99 -27.69
C LYS A 202 1.26 1.94 -27.97
N LEU A 203 1.15 1.52 -29.22
CA LEU A 203 0.20 0.48 -29.65
C LEU A 203 0.55 -0.89 -29.05
N GLY A 204 1.83 -1.23 -28.94
CA GLY A 204 2.28 -2.44 -28.24
C GLY A 204 1.92 -2.46 -26.76
N LEU A 205 2.08 -1.31 -26.07
CA LEU A 205 1.69 -1.18 -24.67
C LEU A 205 0.16 -1.29 -24.49
N LEU A 206 -0.61 -0.69 -25.40
CA LEU A 206 -2.07 -0.79 -25.39
C LEU A 206 -2.54 -2.23 -25.66
N SER A 207 -1.91 -2.92 -26.61
CA SER A 207 -2.17 -4.34 -26.90
C SER A 207 -1.90 -5.22 -25.67
N SER A 208 -0.81 -4.93 -24.96
CA SER A 208 -0.45 -5.62 -23.73
C SER A 208 -1.45 -5.36 -22.60
N ALA A 209 -2.05 -4.16 -22.53
CA ALA A 209 -3.11 -3.85 -21.58
C ALA A 209 -4.39 -4.64 -21.84
N PHE A 210 -4.80 -4.78 -23.11
CA PHE A 210 -5.93 -5.61 -23.48
C PHE A 210 -5.69 -7.07 -23.11
N LEU A 211 -4.52 -7.62 -23.43
CA LEU A 211 -4.15 -8.99 -23.10
C LEU A 211 -4.11 -9.23 -21.58
N ALA A 212 -3.50 -8.33 -20.81
CA ALA A 212 -3.45 -8.39 -19.35
C ALA A 212 -4.86 -8.36 -18.73
N THR A 213 -5.72 -7.50 -19.26
CA THR A 213 -7.13 -7.39 -18.85
C THR A 213 -7.90 -8.67 -19.17
N GLU A 214 -7.75 -9.21 -20.38
CA GLU A 214 -8.37 -10.47 -20.81
C GLU A 214 -8.02 -11.62 -19.85
N ARG A 215 -6.74 -11.82 -19.57
CA ARG A 215 -6.26 -12.87 -18.65
C ARG A 215 -6.77 -12.68 -17.23
N THR A 216 -6.76 -11.43 -16.74
CA THR A 216 -7.28 -11.09 -15.42
C THR A 216 -8.77 -11.44 -15.30
N LEU A 217 -9.58 -11.14 -16.32
CA LEU A 217 -11.01 -11.42 -16.30
C LEU A 217 -11.28 -12.93 -16.36
N PHE A 218 -10.57 -13.69 -17.18
CA PHE A 218 -10.74 -15.15 -17.21
C PHE A 218 -10.31 -15.83 -15.90
N GLU A 219 -9.24 -15.37 -15.28
CA GLU A 219 -8.75 -15.92 -14.01
C GLU A 219 -9.77 -15.72 -12.88
N ASN A 220 -10.37 -14.52 -12.80
CA ASN A 220 -11.28 -14.16 -11.70
C ASN A 220 -12.74 -14.59 -11.92
N TYR A 221 -13.14 -14.91 -13.15
CA TYR A 221 -14.48 -15.39 -13.49
C TYR A 221 -14.42 -16.73 -14.23
N PRO A 222 -14.36 -17.87 -13.51
CA PRO A 222 -14.26 -19.21 -14.09
C PRO A 222 -15.39 -19.60 -15.04
N ASP A 223 -16.55 -18.96 -14.91
CA ASP A 223 -17.74 -19.17 -15.73
C ASP A 223 -17.70 -18.39 -17.06
N LEU A 224 -16.72 -17.50 -17.26
CA LEU A 224 -16.48 -16.84 -18.54
C LEU A 224 -15.58 -17.68 -19.45
N ASN A 225 -16.07 -17.98 -20.64
CA ASN A 225 -15.31 -18.66 -21.69
C ASN A 225 -14.91 -17.72 -22.83
N ARG A 226 -15.62 -16.59 -22.98
CA ARG A 226 -15.40 -15.66 -24.09
C ARG A 226 -15.53 -14.20 -23.68
N ILE A 227 -14.69 -13.35 -24.27
CA ILE A 227 -14.79 -11.90 -24.19
C ILE A 227 -15.02 -11.36 -25.62
N GLU A 228 -15.91 -10.39 -25.77
CA GLU A 228 -16.16 -9.68 -27.02
C GLU A 228 -15.99 -8.18 -26.78
N TYR A 229 -15.19 -7.53 -27.62
CA TYR A 229 -15.01 -6.09 -27.56
C TYR A 229 -15.88 -5.40 -28.61
N LYS A 230 -16.41 -4.25 -28.23
CA LYS A 230 -17.12 -3.32 -29.12
C LYS A 230 -16.51 -1.93 -29.00
N LEU A 231 -16.58 -1.17 -30.08
CA LEU A 231 -16.14 0.21 -30.15
C LEU A 231 -17.35 1.11 -30.44
N GLY A 232 -17.96 1.66 -29.40
CA GLY A 232 -19.17 2.47 -29.51
C GLY A 232 -20.37 1.68 -30.03
N GLY A 233 -20.48 0.41 -29.65
CA GLY A 233 -21.56 -0.50 -30.03
C GLY A 233 -21.30 -1.35 -31.27
N GLU A 234 -20.28 -1.04 -32.08
CA GLU A 234 -19.91 -1.79 -33.28
C GLU A 234 -18.70 -2.69 -33.07
N VAL A 235 -18.60 -3.77 -33.85
CA VAL A 235 -17.39 -4.59 -33.89
C VAL A 235 -16.37 -3.90 -34.78
N GLY A 236 -15.17 -3.69 -34.28
CA GLY A 236 -14.11 -3.04 -35.05
C GLY A 236 -12.78 -3.05 -34.30
N ASP A 237 -11.73 -2.68 -35.03
CA ASP A 237 -10.37 -2.63 -34.52
C ASP A 237 -9.84 -1.19 -34.49
N LEU A 238 -8.81 -0.99 -33.66
CA LEU A 238 -7.99 0.22 -33.71
C LEU A 238 -6.87 0.02 -34.73
N LEU A 239 -6.64 1.04 -35.57
CA LEU A 239 -5.60 1.00 -36.60
C LEU A 239 -4.22 0.78 -35.95
N GLY A 240 -3.49 -0.23 -36.43
CA GLY A 240 -2.12 -0.52 -35.96
C GLY A 240 -2.02 -1.27 -34.63
N LEU A 241 -3.14 -1.56 -33.96
CA LEU A 241 -3.15 -2.39 -32.76
C LEU A 241 -2.90 -3.86 -33.14
N SER A 242 -1.92 -4.51 -32.50
CA SER A 242 -1.63 -5.93 -32.76
C SER A 242 -2.66 -6.86 -32.12
N TYR A 243 -3.25 -6.44 -31.00
CA TYR A 243 -4.36 -7.12 -30.37
C TYR A 243 -5.68 -6.82 -31.12
N LEU A 244 -6.21 -7.81 -31.84
CA LEU A 244 -7.42 -7.66 -32.64
C LEU A 244 -8.67 -7.74 -31.75
N LEU A 245 -9.32 -6.59 -31.52
CA LEU A 245 -10.54 -6.47 -30.71
C LEU A 245 -11.74 -7.15 -31.38
N SER A 246 -11.76 -7.20 -32.71
CA SER A 246 -12.80 -7.87 -33.49
C SER A 246 -12.72 -9.40 -33.43
N SER A 247 -11.64 -9.96 -32.89
CA SER A 247 -11.40 -11.40 -32.85
C SER A 247 -12.19 -12.11 -31.74
N ALA A 248 -12.29 -13.43 -31.83
CA ALA A 248 -12.93 -14.23 -30.80
C ALA A 248 -11.96 -14.52 -29.65
N HIS A 249 -12.04 -13.74 -28.58
CA HIS A 249 -11.22 -13.92 -27.37
C HIS A 249 -11.80 -15.03 -26.51
N THR A 250 -11.21 -16.22 -26.63
CA THR A 250 -11.65 -17.41 -25.89
C THR A 250 -10.64 -17.79 -24.84
N ARG A 251 -11.12 -18.33 -23.72
CA ARG A 251 -10.27 -18.86 -22.67
C ARG A 251 -9.35 -19.92 -23.27
N GLN A 252 -8.05 -19.69 -23.18
CA GLN A 252 -7.07 -20.71 -23.53
C GLN A 252 -7.08 -21.80 -22.43
N PRO A 253 -7.07 -23.09 -22.82
CA PRO A 253 -7.11 -24.20 -21.87
C PRO A 253 -5.86 -24.30 -20.99
#